data_AF-A0A6G6WW65-F1
#
_entry.id   AF-A0A6G6WW65-F1
#
_cell.length_a   1.000
_cell.length_b   1.000
_cell.length_c   1.000
_cell.angle_alpha   90.00
_cell.angle_beta   90.00
_cell.angle_gamma   90.00
#
_symmetry.space_group_name_H-M   'P 1'
#
loop_
_entity.id
_entity.type
_entity.pdbx_description
1 polymer ?
#
loop_
_entity_poly.entity_id
_entity_poly.type
_entity_poly.pdbx_seq_one_letter_code
_entity_poly.pdbx_strand_id
1 'polypeptide(L)'
;MADDVTLPGTGAVIVTDDVGGGRQIQLVKLDGGANGASAPVVSGAQASANSLPVVGPNDEFVTVTVDVTRPADTTAYAVDDCISNSTSAPTTFTISNAAKASGGSGLITDMTVLSNNDPLAALQGEIFLFDSAVISPNDNAAFQVSDADARKCIGKIPFMLEDIGNNEFFHAQGINIGFTCVGSADLRFLLRAKNTYVPASGEVFTFRLKIQRLT
;
A
#
# COMPACT_ATOMS: atom_id res chain seq x y z
N MET A 1 66.83 -1.98 -27.35
CA MET A 1 67.23 -0.86 -26.49
C MET A 1 66.33 0.26 -26.93
N ALA A 2 65.43 0.73 -26.07
CA ALA A 2 64.51 1.77 -26.50
C ALA A 2 65.30 3.06 -26.75
N ASP A 3 65.05 3.71 -27.88
CA ASP A 3 65.73 4.94 -28.28
C ASP A 3 64.85 6.14 -27.90
N ASP A 4 65.51 7.19 -27.44
CA ASP A 4 64.89 8.43 -26.99
C ASP A 4 64.65 9.31 -28.22
N VAL A 5 63.40 9.34 -28.69
CA VAL A 5 63.04 10.14 -29.87
C VAL A 5 62.37 11.44 -29.43
N THR A 6 63.02 12.57 -29.75
CA THR A 6 62.48 13.91 -29.48
C THR A 6 61.42 14.27 -30.52
N LEU A 7 60.19 14.53 -30.09
CA LEU A 7 59.13 14.95 -31.00
C LEU A 7 59.37 16.37 -31.54
N PRO A 8 59.21 16.60 -32.86
CA PRO A 8 59.36 17.93 -33.44
C PRO A 8 58.25 18.86 -32.93
N GLY A 9 58.66 19.98 -32.31
CA GLY A 9 57.78 21.08 -31.92
C GLY A 9 57.42 21.16 -30.43
N THR A 10 57.65 20.11 -29.63
CA THR A 10 57.35 20.13 -28.17
C THR A 10 58.56 19.80 -27.30
N GLY A 11 59.61 19.17 -27.86
CA GLY A 11 60.83 18.82 -27.10
C GLY A 11 60.64 17.67 -26.09
N ALA A 12 59.47 17.05 -26.05
CA ALA A 12 59.23 15.87 -25.23
C ALA A 12 59.93 14.65 -25.86
N VAL A 13 60.76 13.98 -25.05
CA VAL A 13 61.40 12.72 -25.41
C VAL A 13 60.40 11.59 -25.16
N ILE A 14 60.06 10.84 -26.20
CA ILE A 14 59.25 9.63 -26.08
C ILE A 14 60.15 8.44 -26.35
N VAL A 15 60.13 7.50 -25.42
CA VAL A 15 60.80 6.20 -25.55
C VAL A 15 60.00 5.37 -26.56
N THR A 16 60.49 5.24 -27.80
CA THR A 16 59.83 4.42 -28.84
C THR A 16 60.65 3.17 -29.11
N ASP A 17 59.96 2.06 -29.40
CA ASP A 17 60.60 0.81 -29.83
C ASP A 17 60.53 0.73 -31.36
N ASP A 18 61.67 0.45 -32.02
CA ASP A 18 61.74 0.31 -33.48
C ASP A 18 61.32 -1.12 -33.88
N VAL A 19 60.24 -1.23 -34.64
CA VAL A 19 59.72 -2.53 -35.14
C VAL A 19 60.22 -2.87 -36.55
N GLY A 20 61.19 -2.12 -37.06
CA GLY A 20 61.82 -2.34 -38.36
C GLY A 20 61.05 -1.74 -39.54
N GLY A 21 61.80 -1.39 -40.58
CA GLY A 21 61.27 -0.75 -41.80
C GLY A 21 60.94 0.73 -41.65
N GLY A 22 61.58 1.43 -40.70
CA GLY A 22 61.38 2.87 -40.48
C GLY A 22 60.05 3.24 -39.83
N ARG A 23 59.39 2.28 -39.18
CA ARG A 23 58.10 2.47 -38.49
C ARG A 23 58.30 2.37 -37.00
N GLN A 24 57.87 3.39 -36.27
CA GLN A 24 57.87 3.38 -34.81
C GLN A 24 56.46 3.04 -34.31
N ILE A 25 56.38 2.28 -33.21
CA ILE A 25 55.10 2.04 -32.52
C ILE A 25 55.08 2.81 -31.20
N GLN A 26 53.93 3.40 -30.90
CA GLN A 26 53.63 3.94 -29.59
C GLN A 26 52.54 3.06 -28.97
N LEU A 27 52.87 2.38 -27.88
CA LEU A 27 51.90 1.60 -27.12
C LEU A 27 51.15 2.55 -26.18
N VAL A 28 50.01 3.06 -26.63
CA VAL A 28 49.08 3.78 -25.75
C VAL A 28 48.31 2.75 -24.94
N LYS A 29 48.53 2.71 -23.62
CA LYS A 29 47.71 1.89 -22.72
C LYS A 29 46.32 2.50 -22.61
N LEU A 30 45.30 1.77 -23.04
CA LEU A 30 43.88 2.15 -22.92
C LEU A 30 43.27 1.72 -21.57
N ASP A 31 43.94 0.81 -20.86
CA ASP A 31 43.59 0.32 -19.52
C ASP A 31 44.70 0.63 -18.50
N GLY A 32 44.35 0.70 -17.21
CA GLY A 32 45.32 0.76 -16.13
C GLY A 32 45.97 -0.61 -15.93
N GLY A 33 47.21 -0.67 -15.44
CA GLY A 33 47.86 -1.93 -15.07
C GLY A 33 49.30 -2.11 -15.54
N ALA A 34 50.02 -2.99 -14.83
CA ALA A 34 51.36 -3.43 -15.20
C ALA A 34 51.32 -4.25 -16.50
N ASN A 35 52.48 -4.43 -17.16
CA ASN A 35 52.55 -5.17 -18.42
C ASN A 35 52.10 -6.63 -18.22
N GLY A 36 50.97 -7.00 -18.83
CA GLY A 36 50.35 -8.33 -18.69
C GLY A 36 49.17 -8.40 -17.71
N ALA A 37 48.78 -7.29 -17.07
CA ALA A 37 47.60 -7.22 -16.21
C ALA A 37 46.68 -6.07 -16.67
N SER A 38 45.42 -6.38 -17.00
CA SER A 38 44.39 -5.36 -17.24
C SER A 38 43.72 -5.01 -15.90
N ALA A 39 43.71 -3.74 -15.55
CA ALA A 39 42.88 -3.13 -14.52
C ALA A 39 41.95 -2.13 -15.22
N PRO A 40 40.63 -2.40 -15.29
CA PRO A 40 39.69 -1.49 -15.93
C PRO A 40 39.76 -0.11 -15.27
N VAL A 41 40.06 0.93 -16.06
CA VAL A 41 40.06 2.34 -15.60
C VAL A 41 38.70 2.73 -15.00
N VAL A 42 37.64 2.02 -15.40
CA VAL A 42 36.26 2.26 -14.96
C VAL A 42 35.81 1.33 -13.81
N SER A 43 36.75 0.67 -13.12
CA SER A 43 36.44 -0.24 -11.99
C SER A 43 35.57 0.40 -10.90
N GLY A 44 35.77 1.69 -10.61
CA GLY A 44 34.92 2.45 -9.69
C GLY A 44 33.47 2.62 -10.15
N ALA A 45 33.23 2.77 -11.46
CA ALA A 45 31.88 2.89 -12.01
C ALA A 45 31.14 1.54 -12.08
N GLN A 46 31.88 0.45 -12.35
CA GLN A 46 31.34 -0.91 -12.28
C GLN A 46 31.00 -1.31 -10.84
N ALA A 47 31.84 -0.93 -9.87
CA ALA A 47 31.55 -1.11 -8.45
C ALA A 47 30.35 -0.26 -8.01
N SER A 48 30.24 1.00 -8.45
CA SER A 48 29.09 1.86 -8.14
C SER A 48 27.78 1.39 -8.79
N ALA A 49 27.85 0.77 -9.97
CA ALA A 49 26.69 0.19 -10.64
C ALA A 49 26.21 -1.09 -9.93
N ASN A 50 27.14 -1.94 -9.47
CA ASN A 50 26.81 -3.13 -8.68
C ASN A 50 26.40 -2.81 -7.23
N SER A 51 26.70 -1.62 -6.70
CA SER A 51 26.33 -1.21 -5.34
C SER A 51 24.93 -0.60 -5.22
N LEU A 52 24.15 -0.53 -6.30
CA LEU A 52 22.77 -0.07 -6.25
C LEU A 52 21.86 -1.27 -5.95
N PRO A 53 21.36 -1.43 -4.71
CA PRO A 53 20.36 -2.45 -4.43
C PRO A 53 19.09 -2.12 -5.20
N VAL A 54 18.77 -2.94 -6.20
CA VAL A 54 17.44 -2.93 -6.84
C VAL A 54 16.55 -3.84 -5.99
N VAL A 55 15.79 -3.24 -5.07
CA VAL A 55 14.65 -3.92 -4.46
C VAL A 55 13.51 -3.82 -5.46
N GLY A 56 13.11 -4.96 -6.04
CA GLY A 56 11.93 -5.01 -6.90
C GLY A 56 10.67 -4.63 -6.11
N PRO A 57 9.64 -4.08 -6.77
CA PRO A 57 8.36 -3.83 -6.11
C PRO A 57 7.84 -5.13 -5.51
N ASN A 58 7.57 -5.12 -4.20
CA ASN A 58 7.17 -6.30 -3.45
C ASN A 58 5.71 -6.20 -2.98
N ASP A 59 4.84 -5.81 -3.90
CA ASP A 59 3.40 -5.75 -3.69
C ASP A 59 2.89 -7.07 -3.13
N GLU A 60 2.18 -6.99 -2.01
CA GLU A 60 1.67 -8.15 -1.29
C GLU A 60 0.15 -8.02 -1.16
N PHE A 61 -0.58 -9.12 -1.39
CA PHE A 61 -1.99 -9.20 -1.06
C PHE A 61 -2.17 -9.71 0.36
N VAL A 62 -2.82 -8.90 1.20
CA VAL A 62 -3.28 -9.30 2.53
C VAL A 62 -4.80 -9.32 2.59
N THR A 63 -5.36 -10.17 3.45
CA THR A 63 -6.77 -10.08 3.85
C THR A 63 -6.84 -9.69 5.32
N VAL A 64 -7.43 -8.54 5.61
CA VAL A 64 -7.66 -8.07 6.98
C VAL A 64 -9.12 -8.34 7.34
N THR A 65 -9.36 -8.84 8.54
CA THR A 65 -10.70 -9.16 9.05
C THR A 65 -10.99 -8.31 10.29
N VAL A 66 -12.18 -7.73 10.37
CA VAL A 66 -12.64 -6.88 11.48
C VAL A 66 -14.07 -7.28 11.83
N ASP A 67 -14.29 -7.62 13.10
CA ASP A 67 -15.61 -7.87 13.63
C ASP A 67 -16.17 -6.61 14.29
N VAL A 68 -17.39 -6.25 13.92
CA VAL A 68 -18.18 -5.18 14.52
C VAL A 68 -19.31 -5.83 15.31
N THR A 69 -19.14 -5.89 16.63
CA THR A 69 -20.18 -6.34 17.54
C THR A 69 -21.05 -5.16 17.95
N ARG A 70 -22.34 -5.28 17.72
CA ARG A 70 -23.32 -4.30 18.15
C ARG A 70 -23.62 -4.36 19.64
N PRO A 71 -24.21 -3.28 20.21
CA PRO A 71 -24.81 -3.34 21.53
C PRO A 71 -25.87 -4.46 21.64
N ALA A 72 -26.07 -4.96 22.85
CA ALA A 72 -27.04 -6.00 23.15
C ALA A 72 -28.48 -5.44 23.22
N ASP A 73 -29.01 -4.97 22.09
CA ASP A 73 -30.39 -4.52 21.94
C ASP A 73 -30.95 -4.85 20.55
N THR A 74 -32.25 -4.69 20.38
CA THR A 74 -32.98 -5.00 19.15
C THR A 74 -33.63 -3.77 18.53
N THR A 75 -33.08 -2.58 18.80
CA THR A 75 -33.67 -1.33 18.33
C THR A 75 -33.51 -1.25 16.81
N ALA A 76 -34.63 -0.99 16.13
CA ALA A 76 -34.63 -0.86 14.69
C ALA A 76 -33.87 0.40 14.26
N TYR A 77 -33.00 0.26 13.27
CA TYR A 77 -32.39 1.39 12.59
C TYR A 77 -33.37 2.04 11.63
N ALA A 78 -33.34 3.36 11.60
CA ALA A 78 -33.86 4.15 10.49
C ALA A 78 -32.84 4.23 9.35
N VAL A 79 -33.31 4.70 8.19
CA VAL A 79 -32.44 5.02 7.06
C VAL A 79 -31.45 6.10 7.49
N ASP A 80 -30.18 5.91 7.14
CA ASP A 80 -29.06 6.79 7.46
C ASP A 80 -28.66 6.84 8.95
N ASP A 81 -29.04 5.82 9.74
CA ASP A 81 -28.48 5.64 11.08
C ASP A 81 -27.08 5.02 11.05
N CYS A 82 -26.29 5.35 12.06
CA CYS A 82 -24.96 4.79 12.28
C CYS A 82 -25.05 3.43 12.95
N ILE A 83 -24.32 2.46 12.39
CA ILE A 83 -24.10 1.16 13.01
C ILE A 83 -22.78 1.24 13.77
N SER A 84 -22.82 1.04 15.09
CA SER A 84 -21.66 1.16 15.96
C SER A 84 -21.65 0.07 17.05
N ASN A 85 -20.70 0.14 17.98
CA ASN A 85 -20.54 -0.84 19.06
C ASN A 85 -21.02 -0.34 20.43
N SER A 86 -21.52 0.89 20.52
CA SER A 86 -22.01 1.48 21.77
C SER A 86 -23.01 2.60 21.53
N THR A 87 -23.99 2.70 22.41
CA THR A 87 -25.00 3.78 22.42
C THR A 87 -24.55 5.04 23.15
N SER A 88 -23.38 5.03 23.81
CA SER A 88 -22.90 6.16 24.63
C SER A 88 -21.41 6.49 24.48
N ALA A 89 -20.57 5.52 24.12
CA ALA A 89 -19.13 5.72 23.96
C ALA A 89 -18.59 4.78 22.85
N PRO A 90 -18.99 5.01 21.59
CA PRO A 90 -18.55 4.18 20.46
C PRO A 90 -17.06 4.35 20.19
N THR A 91 -16.44 3.29 19.69
CA THR A 91 -15.06 3.33 19.20
C THR A 91 -15.04 3.15 17.70
N THR A 92 -14.25 3.97 17.01
CA THR A 92 -14.07 3.87 15.55
C THR A 92 -13.39 2.55 15.18
N PHE A 93 -13.96 1.85 14.20
CA PHE A 93 -13.45 0.55 13.75
C PHE A 93 -12.15 0.69 12.97
N THR A 94 -11.33 -0.34 13.05
CA THR A 94 -9.93 -0.29 12.58
C THR A 94 -9.60 -1.47 11.70
N ILE A 95 -9.08 -1.19 10.51
CA ILE A 95 -8.47 -2.16 9.62
C ILE A 95 -6.97 -2.10 9.90
N SER A 96 -6.52 -2.93 10.84
CA SER A 96 -5.14 -2.92 11.29
C SER A 96 -4.18 -3.41 10.22
N ASN A 97 -3.02 -2.76 10.12
CA ASN A 97 -2.00 -3.08 9.13
C ASN A 97 -2.58 -3.05 7.70
N ALA A 98 -3.41 -2.06 7.35
CA ALA A 98 -3.84 -1.89 5.97
C ALA A 98 -2.63 -1.64 5.04
N ALA A 99 -1.67 -0.83 5.47
CA ALA A 99 -0.39 -0.63 4.80
C ALA A 99 0.75 -1.49 5.40
N LYS A 100 1.89 -1.58 4.69
CA LYS A 100 3.10 -2.29 5.19
C LYS A 100 3.79 -1.59 6.34
N ALA A 101 3.69 -0.26 6.38
CA ALA A 101 4.34 0.58 7.37
C ALA A 101 3.48 1.82 7.64
N SER A 102 3.80 2.52 8.72
CA SER A 102 3.15 3.79 9.03
C SER A 102 3.38 4.80 7.90
N GLY A 103 2.32 5.43 7.42
CA GLY A 103 2.42 6.33 6.26
C GLY A 103 2.40 5.64 4.89
N GLY A 104 2.34 4.31 4.86
CA GLY A 104 2.34 3.53 3.62
C GLY A 104 1.02 3.59 2.86
N SER A 105 1.04 3.07 1.64
CA SER A 105 -0.10 3.09 0.72
C SER A 105 -0.53 1.70 0.27
N GLY A 106 -1.70 1.63 -0.35
CA GLY A 106 -2.26 0.38 -0.85
C GLY A 106 -3.50 0.58 -1.70
N LEU A 107 -4.05 -0.53 -2.17
CA LEU A 107 -5.28 -0.62 -2.93
C LEU A 107 -6.23 -1.63 -2.28
N ILE A 108 -7.45 -1.20 -1.97
CA ILE A 108 -8.53 -2.11 -1.57
C ILE A 108 -9.14 -2.69 -2.85
N THR A 109 -9.10 -4.01 -2.96
CA THR A 109 -9.47 -4.72 -4.20
C THR A 109 -10.84 -5.40 -4.08
N ASP A 110 -11.05 -6.12 -2.98
CA ASP A 110 -12.28 -6.85 -2.70
C ASP A 110 -12.70 -6.62 -1.25
N MET A 111 -13.99 -6.74 -0.97
CA MET A 111 -14.56 -6.71 0.37
C MET A 111 -15.66 -7.76 0.50
N THR A 112 -15.64 -8.51 1.59
CA THR A 112 -16.79 -9.34 1.99
C THR A 112 -17.37 -8.83 3.29
N VAL A 113 -18.69 -8.91 3.42
CA VAL A 113 -19.41 -8.62 4.66
C VAL A 113 -20.22 -9.87 5.00
N LEU A 114 -20.18 -10.27 6.27
CA LEU A 114 -20.97 -11.37 6.82
C LEU A 114 -21.73 -10.84 8.04
N SER A 115 -23.02 -11.11 8.14
CA SER A 115 -23.75 -10.99 9.40
C SER A 115 -23.92 -12.36 10.06
N ASN A 116 -23.77 -12.40 11.39
CA ASN A 116 -24.11 -13.61 12.16
C ASN A 116 -25.63 -13.82 12.35
N ASN A 117 -26.45 -12.95 11.77
CA ASN A 117 -27.91 -12.97 11.78
C ASN A 117 -28.44 -13.09 10.33
N ASP A 118 -29.70 -13.49 10.20
CA ASP A 118 -30.42 -13.65 8.93
C ASP A 118 -31.90 -13.24 9.09
N PRO A 119 -32.19 -11.94 9.21
CA PRO A 119 -33.55 -11.44 9.30
C PRO A 119 -34.21 -11.40 7.91
N LEU A 120 -35.56 -11.43 7.88
CA LEU A 120 -36.31 -11.37 6.63
C LEU A 120 -36.00 -10.14 5.76
N ALA A 121 -35.63 -9.03 6.39
CA ALA A 121 -35.23 -7.80 5.72
C ALA A 121 -33.73 -7.60 5.85
N ALA A 122 -32.99 -8.00 4.82
CA ALA A 122 -31.54 -7.92 4.81
C ALA A 122 -30.99 -6.51 4.94
N LEU A 123 -29.86 -6.36 5.63
CA LEU A 123 -29.22 -5.07 5.79
C LEU A 123 -28.67 -4.55 4.45
N GLN A 124 -29.06 -3.34 4.11
CA GLN A 124 -28.38 -2.54 3.10
C GLN A 124 -27.58 -1.48 3.83
N GLY A 125 -26.31 -1.31 3.46
CA GLY A 125 -25.44 -0.39 4.16
C GLY A 125 -24.33 0.18 3.31
N GLU A 126 -23.58 1.08 3.92
CA GLU A 126 -22.35 1.62 3.36
C GLU A 126 -21.26 1.60 4.42
N ILE A 127 -20.06 1.19 4.02
CA ILE A 127 -18.84 1.41 4.79
C ILE A 127 -18.17 2.69 4.29
N PHE A 128 -17.85 3.59 5.21
CA PHE A 128 -17.04 4.78 4.95
C PHE A 128 -15.63 4.53 5.43
N LEU A 129 -14.65 4.69 4.55
CA LEU A 129 -13.24 4.41 4.82
C LEU A 129 -12.48 5.72 5.03
N PHE A 130 -11.60 5.75 6.02
CA PHE A 130 -10.82 6.92 6.41
C PHE A 130 -9.33 6.57 6.57
N ASP A 131 -8.46 7.52 6.23
CA ASP A 131 -7.00 7.37 6.33
C ASP A 131 -6.43 7.53 7.75
N SER A 132 -7.25 8.01 8.68
CA SER A 132 -6.87 8.39 10.03
C SER A 132 -8.07 8.36 10.99
N ALA A 133 -7.82 8.60 12.28
CA ALA A 133 -8.85 8.57 13.31
C ALA A 133 -9.97 9.59 13.05
N VAL A 134 -11.21 9.12 13.14
CA VAL A 134 -12.45 9.90 13.08
C VAL A 134 -13.30 9.64 14.32
N ILE A 135 -14.29 10.49 14.58
CA ILE A 135 -15.24 10.29 15.67
C ILE A 135 -16.40 9.44 15.16
N SER A 136 -16.69 8.33 15.85
CA SER A 136 -17.89 7.53 15.57
C SER A 136 -19.12 8.16 16.23
N PRO A 137 -20.24 8.34 15.51
CA PRO A 137 -21.54 8.52 16.13
C PRO A 137 -21.93 7.30 16.98
N ASN A 138 -22.85 7.51 17.93
CA ASN A 138 -23.43 6.43 18.72
C ASN A 138 -24.22 5.46 17.83
N ASP A 139 -24.30 4.21 18.26
CA ASP A 139 -25.17 3.23 17.65
C ASP A 139 -26.62 3.75 17.61
N ASN A 140 -27.28 3.57 16.46
CA ASN A 140 -28.66 3.98 16.22
C ASN A 140 -28.91 5.50 16.31
N ALA A 141 -27.85 6.31 16.24
CA ALA A 141 -27.96 7.75 16.03
C ALA A 141 -27.81 8.09 14.54
N ALA A 142 -28.31 9.25 14.13
CA ALA A 142 -28.14 9.74 12.76
C ALA A 142 -26.65 9.75 12.37
N PHE A 143 -26.34 9.11 11.24
CA PHE A 143 -24.98 9.08 10.70
C PHE A 143 -24.56 10.47 10.30
N GLN A 144 -23.49 10.95 10.92
CA GLN A 144 -22.96 12.28 10.70
C GLN A 144 -21.44 12.21 10.69
N VAL A 145 -20.85 12.80 9.65
CA VAL A 145 -19.40 12.96 9.50
C VAL A 145 -19.15 14.45 9.47
N SER A 146 -18.33 14.95 10.40
CA SER A 146 -17.96 16.37 10.44
C SER A 146 -17.17 16.78 9.20
N ASP A 147 -17.15 18.06 8.84
CA ASP A 147 -16.30 18.56 7.75
C ASP A 147 -14.82 18.20 7.95
N ALA A 148 -14.38 18.11 9.22
CA ALA A 148 -13.03 17.73 9.57
C ALA A 148 -12.72 16.26 9.28
N ASP A 149 -13.68 15.38 9.56
CA ASP A 149 -13.54 13.95 9.31
C ASP A 149 -13.82 13.58 7.85
N ALA A 150 -14.68 14.33 7.16
CA ALA A 150 -14.95 14.14 5.74
C ALA A 150 -13.70 14.32 4.89
N ARG A 151 -12.77 15.20 5.29
CA ARG A 151 -11.47 15.38 4.62
C ARG A 151 -10.53 14.18 4.71
N LYS A 152 -10.76 13.28 5.67
CA LYS A 152 -9.99 12.05 5.88
C LYS A 152 -10.61 10.86 5.12
N CYS A 153 -11.80 11.05 4.53
CA CYS A 153 -12.53 10.00 3.84
C CYS A 153 -11.85 9.70 2.50
N ILE A 154 -11.43 8.45 2.32
CA ILE A 154 -10.78 7.97 1.10
C ILE A 154 -11.77 7.33 0.13
N GLY A 155 -12.96 6.94 0.62
CA GLY A 155 -13.98 6.33 -0.21
C GLY A 155 -15.08 5.69 0.62
N LYS A 156 -16.11 5.23 -0.10
CA LYS A 156 -17.21 4.46 0.49
C LYS A 156 -17.53 3.26 -0.40
N ILE A 157 -18.00 2.18 0.22
CA ILE A 157 -18.42 0.98 -0.50
C ILE A 157 -19.85 0.65 -0.04
N PRO A 158 -20.86 0.73 -0.94
CA PRO A 158 -22.19 0.24 -0.63
C PRO A 158 -22.22 -1.29 -0.64
N PHE A 159 -23.08 -1.87 0.18
CA PHE A 159 -23.32 -3.31 0.23
C PHE A 159 -24.80 -3.60 0.49
N MET A 160 -25.26 -4.74 0.01
CA MET A 160 -26.56 -5.32 0.31
C MET A 160 -26.32 -6.78 0.67
N LEU A 161 -26.68 -7.15 1.90
CA LEU A 161 -26.52 -8.52 2.35
C LEU A 161 -27.56 -9.43 1.68
N GLU A 162 -27.19 -10.70 1.47
CA GLU A 162 -28.04 -11.73 0.89
C GLU A 162 -28.04 -12.98 1.80
N ASP A 163 -29.21 -13.58 1.98
CA ASP A 163 -29.42 -14.83 2.73
C ASP A 163 -28.55 -15.97 2.18
N ILE A 164 -27.81 -16.63 3.08
CA ILE A 164 -27.04 -17.86 2.82
C ILE A 164 -27.44 -19.02 3.76
N GLY A 165 -28.61 -18.94 4.40
CA GLY A 165 -29.36 -19.97 5.11
C GLY A 165 -29.44 -19.79 6.63
N ASN A 166 -28.40 -19.22 7.24
CA ASN A 166 -28.35 -18.92 8.69
C ASN A 166 -27.61 -17.60 8.98
N ASN A 167 -27.13 -16.96 7.92
CA ASN A 167 -26.29 -15.79 7.92
C ASN A 167 -26.63 -15.01 6.66
N GLU A 168 -26.28 -13.74 6.64
CA GLU A 168 -26.28 -12.98 5.40
C GLU A 168 -24.86 -12.64 4.96
N PHE A 169 -24.63 -12.64 3.65
CA PHE A 169 -23.32 -12.43 3.06
C PHE A 169 -23.37 -11.47 1.88
N PHE A 170 -22.29 -10.73 1.69
CA PHE A 170 -22.06 -9.90 0.53
C PHE A 170 -20.59 -9.97 0.11
N HIS A 171 -20.34 -9.89 -1.19
CA HIS A 171 -19.00 -9.81 -1.75
C HIS A 171 -18.95 -8.78 -2.88
N ALA A 172 -18.15 -7.73 -2.67
CA ALA A 172 -17.79 -6.77 -3.70
C ALA A 172 -16.39 -7.08 -4.22
N GLN A 173 -16.25 -7.07 -5.55
CA GLN A 173 -14.98 -7.22 -6.26
C GLN A 173 -14.68 -6.01 -7.13
N GLY A 174 -13.40 -5.79 -7.42
CA GLY A 174 -12.97 -4.72 -8.34
C GLY A 174 -13.21 -3.31 -7.79
N ILE A 175 -13.15 -3.15 -6.46
CA ILE A 175 -13.42 -1.88 -5.75
C ILE A 175 -12.39 -0.81 -6.13
N ASN A 176 -11.12 -1.18 -6.24
CA ASN A 176 -10.01 -0.33 -6.66
C ASN A 176 -9.91 1.03 -5.94
N ILE A 177 -10.14 1.05 -4.62
CA ILE A 177 -9.96 2.26 -3.80
C ILE A 177 -8.51 2.35 -3.34
N GLY A 178 -7.77 3.33 -3.86
CA GLY A 178 -6.41 3.64 -3.42
C GLY A 178 -6.40 4.39 -2.11
N PHE A 179 -5.39 4.15 -1.27
CA PHE A 179 -5.24 4.85 0.01
C PHE A 179 -3.77 5.09 0.36
N THR A 180 -3.57 6.08 1.24
CA THR A 180 -2.33 6.31 1.98
C THR A 180 -2.70 6.48 3.44
N CYS A 181 -2.16 5.66 4.34
CA CYS A 181 -2.43 5.78 5.76
C CYS A 181 -1.74 7.01 6.36
N VAL A 182 -2.35 7.66 7.35
CA VAL A 182 -1.76 8.83 8.03
C VAL A 182 -1.56 8.52 9.52
N GLY A 183 -0.34 8.73 10.00
CA GLY A 183 0.03 8.56 11.43
C GLY A 183 0.06 7.11 11.93
N SER A 184 -0.31 6.13 11.10
CA SER A 184 -0.25 4.70 11.39
C SER A 184 -0.18 3.89 10.09
N ALA A 185 -0.16 2.56 10.18
CA ALA A 185 -0.36 1.66 9.05
C ALA A 185 -1.83 1.21 8.91
N ASP A 186 -2.74 1.80 9.67
CA ASP A 186 -4.14 1.38 9.76
C ASP A 186 -5.05 2.27 8.92
N LEU A 187 -6.18 1.71 8.50
CA LEU A 187 -7.34 2.49 8.06
C LEU A 187 -8.42 2.46 9.13
N ARG A 188 -9.32 3.44 9.10
CA ARG A 188 -10.48 3.49 9.97
C ARG A 188 -11.75 3.40 9.15
N PHE A 189 -12.83 2.93 9.75
CA PHE A 189 -14.12 2.95 9.08
C PHE A 189 -15.29 3.17 10.01
N LEU A 190 -16.37 3.65 9.42
CA LEU A 190 -17.69 3.79 10.02
C LEU A 190 -18.73 3.11 9.13
N LEU A 191 -19.87 2.74 9.73
CA LEU A 191 -20.94 2.03 9.04
C LEU A 191 -22.24 2.83 9.10
N ARG A 192 -22.97 2.79 7.99
CA ARG A 192 -24.27 3.43 7.84
C ARG A 192 -25.31 2.45 7.33
N ALA A 193 -26.47 2.40 7.96
CA ALA A 193 -27.64 1.69 7.45
C ALA A 193 -28.32 2.50 6.33
N LYS A 194 -28.70 1.85 5.23
CA LYS A 194 -29.37 2.46 4.06
C LYS A 194 -30.84 2.05 3.90
N ASN A 195 -31.31 1.13 4.74
CA ASN A 195 -32.70 0.74 4.89
C ASN A 195 -33.09 0.73 6.36
N THR A 196 -34.40 0.60 6.62
CA THR A 196 -34.87 0.21 7.95
C THR A 196 -34.45 -1.22 8.21
N TYR A 197 -33.73 -1.45 9.31
CA TYR A 197 -33.17 -2.75 9.66
C TYR A 197 -33.46 -3.08 11.12
N VAL A 198 -34.06 -4.24 11.39
CA VAL A 198 -34.28 -4.73 12.76
C VAL A 198 -33.23 -5.79 13.06
N PRO A 199 -32.29 -5.50 13.95
CA PRO A 199 -31.15 -6.39 14.23
C PRO A 199 -31.47 -7.51 15.22
N ALA A 200 -30.56 -8.47 15.31
CA ALA A 200 -30.45 -9.34 16.48
C ALA A 200 -29.69 -8.65 17.62
N SER A 201 -29.98 -9.06 18.86
CA SER A 201 -29.25 -8.57 20.04
C SER A 201 -27.79 -9.01 19.98
N GLY A 202 -26.85 -8.05 20.01
CA GLY A 202 -25.42 -8.35 19.94
C GLY A 202 -24.98 -8.91 18.59
N GLU A 203 -25.69 -8.57 17.51
CA GLU A 203 -25.34 -8.95 16.15
C GLU A 203 -23.90 -8.57 15.80
N VAL A 204 -23.23 -9.44 15.05
CA VAL A 204 -21.84 -9.28 14.65
C VAL A 204 -21.78 -9.19 13.13
N PHE A 205 -21.20 -8.08 12.64
CA PHE A 205 -20.83 -7.92 11.25
C PHE A 205 -19.33 -8.14 11.07
N THR A 206 -18.95 -9.15 10.30
CA THR A 206 -17.56 -9.44 9.96
C THR A 206 -17.22 -8.85 8.60
N PHE A 207 -16.33 -7.87 8.59
CA PHE A 207 -15.78 -7.25 7.38
C PHE A 207 -14.45 -7.90 7.06
N ARG A 208 -14.26 -8.35 5.82
CA ARG A 208 -12.97 -8.81 5.32
C ARG A 208 -12.59 -8.00 4.10
N LEU A 209 -11.45 -7.33 4.15
CA LEU A 209 -10.95 -6.53 3.04
C LEU A 209 -9.69 -7.17 2.50
N LYS A 210 -9.66 -7.36 1.18
CA LYS A 210 -8.46 -7.79 0.46
C LYS A 210 -7.73 -6.56 -0.05
N ILE A 211 -6.49 -6.41 0.39
CA ILE A 211 -5.68 -5.22 0.18
C ILE A 211 -4.39 -5.62 -0.51
N GLN A 212 -4.10 -4.99 -1.65
CA GLN A 212 -2.75 -4.98 -2.21
C GLN A 212 -1.98 -3.87 -1.51
N ARG A 213 -1.01 -4.24 -0.68
CA ARG A 213 -0.13 -3.26 -0.04
C ARG A 213 0.99 -2.88 -1.00
N LEU A 214 1.22 -1.60 -1.17
CA LEU A 214 2.30 -1.07 -2.01
C LEU A 214 3.55 -0.82 -1.14
N THR A 215 4.72 -0.84 -1.78
CA THR A 215 6.02 -0.57 -1.14
C THR A 215 6.22 0.86 -0.74
#